data_AF-A0A6J1G339-F1
#
_entry.id   AF-A0A6J1G339-F1
#
_cell.length_a   1.000
_cell.length_b   1.000
_cell.length_c   1.000
_cell.angle_alpha   90.00
_cell.angle_beta   90.00
_cell.angle_gamma   90.00
#
_symmetry.space_group_name_H-M   'P 1'
#
loop_
_entity.id
_entity.type
_entity.pdbx_description
1 polymer ?
#
loop_
_entity_poly.entity_id
_entity_poly.type
_entity_poly.pdbx_seq_one_letter_code
_entity_poly.pdbx_strand_id
1 'polypeptide(L)'
;MDAFRKQLDQLMGANRNGDVQEVSRKYYDRDVCRMFLVGLCPHELFQLTKMDMGPCPKIHSLQLRKEYEEAKTKGIHSYDRDLEDVIDRLIIECDRKIARALKRLEEEDAKAAIAISVTEVTQIPEVLELSKQIKEKLKEADQYDLEGKTDLKIRVLEVIDELRTKRADKQSMLLLDAFNKDRASLPQPLPNPPPMAPLPVVAPDPHTQEMINEKLKKAEELGEQGMIDEAQKALEEAEALKKLPARQEPVVDSSKYTAADVRITDQKLRVCDICGAFLSVYDSDRRLADHFGGKLHLGYIQIREKLAELQVLLYVQILP
;
A
#
# COMPACT_ATOMS: atom_id res chain seq x y z
N MET A 1 33.09 13.89 -19.22
CA MET A 1 32.09 14.34 -20.21
C MET A 1 30.94 13.34 -20.36
N ASP A 2 31.18 12.02 -20.31
CA ASP A 2 30.12 11.00 -20.47
C ASP A 2 29.05 10.96 -19.37
N ALA A 3 29.40 11.29 -18.12
CA ALA A 3 28.41 11.33 -17.03
C ALA A 3 27.36 12.43 -17.25
N PHE A 4 27.80 13.62 -17.69
CA PHE A 4 26.90 14.71 -18.07
C PHE A 4 26.09 14.37 -19.32
N ARG A 5 26.69 13.71 -20.31
CA ARG A 5 25.97 13.24 -21.51
C ARG A 5 24.85 12.26 -21.12
N LYS A 6 25.15 11.25 -20.28
CA LYS A 6 24.16 10.30 -19.76
C LYS A 6 23.02 10.97 -18.97
N GLN A 7 23.33 11.95 -18.13
CA GLN A 7 22.31 12.66 -17.36
C GLN A 7 21.41 13.52 -18.27
N LEU A 8 21.98 14.10 -19.33
CA LEU A 8 21.24 14.86 -20.33
C LEU A 8 20.41 13.97 -21.27
N ASP A 9 20.91 12.79 -21.60
CA ASP A 9 20.18 11.76 -22.36
C ASP A 9 19.00 11.20 -21.54
N GLN A 10 19.14 11.12 -20.22
CA GLN A 10 18.03 10.81 -19.30
C GLN A 10 16.97 11.91 -19.22
N LEU A 11 17.37 13.18 -19.32
CA LEU A 11 16.44 14.32 -19.20
C LEU A 11 15.75 14.68 -20.52
N MET A 12 16.45 14.54 -21.65
CA MET A 12 16.04 15.08 -22.96
C MET A 12 15.92 14.01 -24.04
N GLY A 13 16.22 12.75 -23.70
CA GLY A 13 16.32 11.62 -24.62
C GLY A 13 17.68 11.56 -25.33
N ALA A 14 18.11 10.35 -25.67
CA ALA A 14 19.37 10.10 -26.40
C ALA A 14 19.44 10.80 -27.78
N ASN A 15 18.30 11.23 -28.32
CA ASN A 15 18.17 11.88 -29.63
C ASN A 15 18.35 13.42 -29.59
N ARG A 16 18.74 14.00 -28.45
CA ARG A 16 18.84 15.47 -28.25
C ARG A 16 19.80 16.16 -29.21
N ASN A 17 20.91 15.54 -29.56
CA ASN A 17 22.01 16.24 -30.21
C ASN A 17 21.85 16.34 -31.74
N GLY A 18 20.75 15.86 -32.33
CA GLY A 18 20.64 15.76 -33.79
C GLY A 18 21.69 14.83 -34.43
N ASP A 19 22.49 14.14 -33.59
CA ASP A 19 23.36 13.05 -33.98
C ASP A 19 22.46 11.86 -34.33
N VAL A 20 21.86 11.93 -35.50
CA VAL A 20 21.45 10.77 -36.27
C VAL A 20 22.75 10.02 -36.60
N GLN A 21 23.35 9.36 -35.61
CA GLN A 21 23.93 8.07 -35.94
C GLN A 21 22.71 7.25 -36.31
N GLU A 22 22.41 7.25 -37.62
CA GLU A 22 21.53 6.26 -38.23
C GLU A 22 21.86 4.96 -37.52
N VAL A 23 20.92 4.49 -36.70
CA VAL A 23 21.06 3.20 -36.10
C VAL A 23 20.99 2.27 -37.30
N SER A 24 22.13 1.90 -37.86
CA SER A 24 22.27 1.04 -39.05
C SER A 24 21.81 -0.40 -38.77
N ARG A 25 21.03 -0.56 -37.70
CA ARG A 25 20.50 -1.80 -37.15
C ARG A 25 19.02 -1.83 -37.46
N LYS A 26 18.54 -3.01 -37.80
CA LYS A 26 17.11 -3.22 -38.09
C LYS A 26 16.38 -3.53 -36.80
N TYR A 27 15.07 -3.28 -36.76
CA TYR A 27 14.26 -3.59 -35.58
C TYR A 27 14.21 -5.08 -35.21
N TYR A 28 14.66 -5.97 -36.10
CA TYR A 28 14.79 -7.42 -35.88
C TYR A 28 16.03 -7.85 -35.10
N ASP A 29 16.99 -6.94 -34.94
CA ASP A 29 18.28 -7.30 -34.35
C ASP A 29 18.14 -7.68 -32.88
N ARG A 30 18.95 -8.66 -32.44
CA ARG A 30 18.88 -9.21 -31.08
C ARG A 30 19.18 -8.19 -29.98
N ASP A 31 19.93 -7.15 -30.34
CA ASP A 31 20.33 -6.07 -29.44
C ASP A 31 19.19 -5.06 -29.19
N VAL A 32 18.13 -5.08 -30.01
CA VAL A 32 16.99 -4.18 -29.87
C VAL A 32 15.97 -4.76 -28.88
N CYS A 33 15.46 -3.90 -27.99
CA CYS A 33 14.51 -4.32 -26.98
C CYS A 33 13.12 -4.56 -27.59
N ARG A 34 12.79 -5.83 -27.87
CA ARG A 34 11.44 -6.22 -28.35
C ARG A 34 10.31 -5.71 -27.46
N MET A 35 10.50 -5.72 -26.14
CA MET A 35 9.51 -5.25 -25.18
C MET A 35 9.21 -3.76 -25.37
N PHE A 36 10.27 -2.97 -25.58
CA PHE A 36 10.17 -1.54 -25.87
C PHE A 36 9.48 -1.28 -27.23
N LEU A 37 9.76 -2.11 -28.26
CA LEU A 37 9.09 -2.00 -29.56
C LEU A 37 7.58 -2.22 -29.46
N VAL A 38 7.12 -3.13 -28.60
CA VAL A 38 5.69 -3.36 -28.37
C VAL A 38 5.07 -2.28 -27.47
N GLY A 39 5.90 -1.56 -26.72
CA GLY A 39 5.53 -0.31 -26.04
C GLY A 39 5.67 -0.31 -24.52
N LEU A 40 6.13 -1.39 -23.89
CA LEU A 40 6.37 -1.43 -22.45
C LEU A 40 7.62 -2.25 -22.13
N CYS A 41 8.62 -1.61 -21.50
CA CYS A 41 9.80 -2.31 -21.00
C CYS A 41 9.76 -2.40 -19.46
N PRO A 42 9.71 -3.61 -18.87
CA PRO A 42 9.71 -3.77 -17.41
C PRO A 42 10.95 -3.17 -16.72
N HIS A 43 12.11 -3.18 -17.38
CA HIS A 43 13.35 -2.60 -16.85
C HIS A 43 13.31 -1.08 -16.76
N GLU A 44 12.49 -0.41 -17.57
CA GLU A 44 12.32 1.05 -17.53
C GLU A 44 11.23 1.43 -16.52
N LEU A 45 10.17 0.62 -16.46
CA LEU A 45 9.03 0.86 -15.61
C LEU A 45 9.35 0.76 -14.11
N PHE A 46 10.22 -0.17 -13.72
CA PHE A 46 10.55 -0.43 -12.32
C PHE A 46 11.90 0.15 -11.86
N GLN A 47 12.51 1.07 -12.62
CA GLN A 47 13.76 1.71 -12.20
C GLN A 47 13.60 2.45 -10.88
N LEU A 48 14.60 2.34 -10.01
CA LEU A 48 14.62 2.96 -8.67
C LEU A 48 13.50 2.46 -7.76
N THR A 49 13.01 1.24 -7.99
CA THR A 49 12.01 0.60 -7.12
C THR A 49 12.55 -0.66 -6.45
N LYS A 50 11.78 -1.24 -5.53
CA LYS A 50 12.11 -2.54 -4.92
C LYS A 50 12.15 -3.70 -5.93
N MET A 51 11.60 -3.50 -7.14
CA MET A 51 11.57 -4.48 -8.24
C MET A 51 12.55 -4.11 -9.36
N ASP A 52 13.51 -3.22 -9.09
CA ASP A 52 14.46 -2.74 -10.09
C ASP A 52 15.38 -3.87 -10.58
N MET A 53 15.33 -4.12 -11.89
CA MET A 53 16.16 -5.11 -12.59
C MET A 53 17.44 -4.47 -13.16
N GLY A 54 17.66 -3.18 -12.90
CA GLY A 54 18.73 -2.38 -13.48
C GLY A 54 18.37 -1.83 -14.86
N PRO A 55 19.30 -1.04 -15.46
CA PRO A 55 19.10 -0.49 -16.79
C PRO A 55 18.94 -1.59 -17.84
N CYS A 56 18.08 -1.35 -18.82
CA CYS A 56 17.83 -2.34 -19.87
C CYS A 56 19.15 -2.62 -20.65
N PRO A 57 19.54 -3.89 -20.83
CA PRO A 57 20.73 -4.24 -21.61
C PRO A 57 20.55 -4.06 -23.13
N LYS A 58 19.31 -3.79 -23.57
CA LYS A 58 18.93 -3.70 -24.98
C LYS A 58 18.64 -2.26 -25.39
N ILE A 59 18.81 -1.98 -26.68
CA ILE A 59 18.63 -0.64 -27.25
C ILE A 59 17.13 -0.30 -27.28
N HIS A 60 16.79 0.85 -26.71
CA HIS A 60 15.47 1.49 -26.82
C HIS A 60 15.59 2.63 -27.84
N SER A 61 14.99 2.47 -29.02
CA SER A 61 14.95 3.51 -30.06
C SER A 61 13.53 3.66 -30.58
N LEU A 62 13.04 4.90 -30.60
CA LEU A 62 11.69 5.24 -31.08
C LEU A 62 11.56 5.07 -32.60
N GLN A 63 12.65 5.29 -33.36
CA GLN A 63 12.67 5.07 -34.80
C GLN A 63 12.39 3.61 -35.15
N LEU A 64 13.09 2.69 -34.48
CA LEU A 64 12.89 1.24 -34.66
C LEU A 64 11.49 0.78 -34.21
N ARG A 65 10.93 1.44 -33.18
CA ARG A 65 9.56 1.19 -32.73
C ARG A 65 8.55 1.56 -33.82
N LYS A 66 8.71 2.70 -34.48
CA LYS A 66 7.83 3.11 -35.59
C LYS A 66 7.92 2.12 -36.76
N GLU A 67 9.13 1.72 -37.16
CA GLU A 67 9.32 0.71 -38.21
C GLU A 67 8.64 -0.61 -37.86
N TYR A 68 8.73 -1.04 -36.60
CA TYR A 68 8.04 -2.23 -36.11
C TYR A 68 6.52 -2.06 -36.10
N GLU A 69 5.98 -0.91 -35.68
CA GLU A 69 4.54 -0.63 -35.70
C GLU A 69 3.98 -0.65 -37.14
N GLU A 70 4.72 -0.12 -38.11
CA GLU A 70 4.38 -0.21 -39.54
C GLU A 70 4.44 -1.65 -40.06
N ALA A 71 5.40 -2.46 -39.63
CA ALA A 71 5.47 -3.87 -39.99
C ALA A 71 4.39 -4.72 -39.30
N LYS A 72 4.00 -4.34 -38.09
CA LYS A 72 2.92 -4.95 -37.32
C LYS A 72 1.57 -4.73 -38.00
N THR A 73 1.30 -3.52 -38.52
CA THR A 73 0.07 -3.25 -39.29
C THR A 73 0.02 -4.04 -40.60
N LYS A 74 1.17 -4.35 -41.19
CA LYS A 74 1.30 -5.23 -42.37
C LYS A 74 1.21 -6.73 -42.02
N GLY A 75 1.09 -7.09 -40.74
CA GLY A 75 0.98 -8.47 -40.28
C GLY A 75 2.27 -9.30 -40.41
N ILE A 76 3.43 -8.66 -40.61
CA ILE A 76 4.67 -9.36 -40.93
C ILE A 76 5.33 -9.92 -39.66
N HIS A 77 5.29 -9.16 -38.55
CA HIS A 77 5.90 -9.55 -37.27
C HIS A 77 5.07 -9.11 -36.07
N SER A 78 4.85 -10.02 -35.11
CA SER A 78 4.17 -9.76 -33.84
C SER A 78 5.01 -10.26 -32.66
N TYR A 79 5.63 -9.34 -31.92
CA TYR A 79 6.28 -9.59 -30.63
C TYR A 79 5.31 -9.45 -29.44
N ASP A 80 4.01 -9.30 -29.70
CA ASP A 80 2.97 -9.10 -28.68
C ASP A 80 2.91 -10.27 -27.70
N ARG A 81 3.05 -11.52 -28.19
CA ARG A 81 3.12 -12.72 -27.35
C ARG A 81 4.36 -12.75 -26.45
N ASP A 82 5.52 -12.36 -26.98
CA ASP A 82 6.75 -12.27 -26.18
C ASP A 82 6.58 -11.27 -25.02
N LEU A 83 5.86 -10.16 -25.24
CA LEU A 83 5.57 -9.18 -24.19
C LEU A 83 4.53 -9.70 -23.19
N GLU A 84 3.45 -10.33 -23.68
CA GLU A 84 2.42 -10.95 -22.87
C GLU A 84 3.02 -11.96 -21.90
N ASP A 85 3.86 -12.90 -22.39
CA ASP A 85 4.53 -13.91 -21.56
C ASP A 85 5.41 -13.29 -20.46
N VAL A 86 6.03 -12.14 -20.71
CA VAL A 86 6.85 -11.43 -19.71
C VAL A 86 5.97 -10.72 -18.69
N ILE A 87 4.92 -10.03 -19.14
CA ILE A 87 3.97 -9.33 -18.29
C ILE A 87 3.20 -10.30 -17.40
N ASP A 88 2.71 -11.41 -17.97
CA ASP A 88 2.00 -12.45 -17.24
C ASP A 88 2.85 -13.05 -16.13
N ARG A 89 4.14 -13.31 -16.40
CA ARG A 89 5.06 -13.77 -15.35
C ARG A 89 5.17 -12.77 -14.21
N LEU A 90 5.28 -11.47 -14.50
CA LEU A 90 5.35 -10.42 -13.47
C LEU A 90 4.05 -10.32 -12.67
N ILE A 91 2.90 -10.43 -13.33
CA ILE A 91 1.58 -10.42 -12.68
C ILE A 91 1.42 -11.66 -11.80
N ILE A 92 1.74 -12.85 -12.29
CA ILE A 92 1.67 -14.11 -11.53
C ILE A 92 2.57 -14.03 -10.29
N GLU A 93 3.77 -13.46 -10.40
CA GLU A 93 4.65 -13.26 -9.25
C GLU A 93 4.06 -12.28 -8.23
N CYS A 94 3.44 -11.18 -8.70
CA CYS A 94 2.75 -10.23 -7.84
C CYS A 94 1.54 -10.87 -7.16
N ASP A 95 0.68 -11.55 -7.90
CA ASP A 95 -0.51 -12.23 -7.40
C ASP A 95 -0.15 -13.33 -6.41
N ARG A 96 0.92 -14.09 -6.65
CA ARG A 96 1.46 -15.04 -5.66
C ARG A 96 1.94 -14.34 -4.39
N LYS A 97 2.55 -13.15 -4.48
CA LYS A 97 2.92 -12.36 -3.30
C LYS A 97 1.68 -11.88 -2.55
N ILE A 98 0.67 -11.37 -3.26
CA ILE A 98 -0.61 -10.94 -2.71
C ILE A 98 -1.32 -12.10 -2.01
N ALA A 99 -1.47 -13.25 -2.67
CA ALA A 99 -2.10 -14.44 -2.10
C ALA A 99 -1.39 -14.92 -0.83
N ARG A 100 -0.05 -14.91 -0.81
CA ARG A 100 0.71 -15.23 0.41
C ARG A 100 0.53 -14.19 1.51
N ALA A 101 0.45 -12.91 1.17
CA ALA A 101 0.21 -11.84 2.13
C ALA A 101 -1.21 -11.93 2.73
N LEU A 102 -2.21 -12.20 1.88
CA LEU A 102 -3.60 -12.43 2.30
C LEU A 102 -3.71 -13.66 3.20
N LYS A 103 -3.07 -14.78 2.84
CA LYS A 103 -3.08 -15.99 3.66
C LYS A 103 -2.46 -15.77 5.05
N ARG A 104 -1.35 -15.04 5.13
CA ARG A 104 -0.75 -14.67 6.42
C ARG A 104 -1.68 -13.81 7.27
N LEU A 105 -2.36 -12.85 6.65
CA LEU A 105 -3.35 -12.03 7.33
C LEU A 105 -4.56 -12.84 7.79
N GLU A 106 -5.00 -13.82 7.02
CA GLU A 106 -6.11 -14.70 7.39
C GLU A 106 -5.75 -15.59 8.58
N GLU A 107 -4.51 -16.10 8.61
CA GLU A 107 -3.97 -16.90 9.73
C GLU A 107 -3.81 -16.06 11.02
N GLU A 108 -3.47 -14.77 10.91
CA GLU A 108 -3.26 -13.86 12.06
C GLU A 108 -4.56 -13.19 12.53
N ASP A 109 -5.43 -12.74 11.62
CA ASP A 109 -6.74 -12.13 11.89
C ASP A 109 -7.71 -12.34 10.71
N ALA A 110 -8.55 -13.38 10.80
CA ALA A 110 -9.53 -13.74 9.77
C ALA A 110 -10.50 -12.60 9.38
N LYS A 111 -10.66 -11.56 10.22
CA LYS A 111 -11.50 -10.38 9.91
C LYS A 111 -10.72 -9.25 9.23
N ALA A 112 -9.40 -9.30 9.21
CA ALA A 112 -8.54 -8.31 8.55
C ALA A 112 -8.16 -8.69 7.11
N ALA A 113 -8.42 -9.94 6.69
CA ALA A 113 -8.17 -10.45 5.34
C ALA A 113 -9.16 -9.92 4.28
N ILE A 114 -9.28 -8.60 4.16
CA ILE A 114 -10.05 -7.96 3.08
C ILE A 114 -9.04 -7.34 2.11
N ALA A 115 -8.93 -7.96 0.92
CA ALA A 115 -8.26 -7.33 -0.21
C ALA A 115 -9.10 -6.12 -0.65
N ILE A 116 -8.46 -4.95 -0.69
CA ILE A 116 -9.11 -3.71 -1.16
C ILE A 116 -9.32 -3.87 -2.67
N SER A 117 -10.56 -3.77 -3.16
CA SER A 117 -10.88 -3.89 -4.59
C SER A 117 -10.46 -2.63 -5.37
N VAL A 118 -9.16 -2.45 -5.61
CA VAL A 118 -8.65 -1.35 -6.46
C VAL A 118 -9.21 -1.45 -7.89
N THR A 119 -9.53 -2.67 -8.31
CA THR A 119 -10.11 -2.97 -9.63
C THR A 119 -11.39 -2.17 -9.92
N GLU A 120 -12.22 -1.86 -8.91
CA GLU A 120 -13.46 -1.09 -9.08
C GLU A 120 -13.19 0.41 -9.27
N VAL A 121 -12.16 0.93 -8.61
CA VAL A 121 -11.80 2.35 -8.67
C VAL A 121 -11.11 2.73 -9.98
N THR A 122 -10.41 1.80 -10.61
CA THR A 122 -9.75 2.04 -11.90
C THR A 122 -10.71 2.22 -13.08
N GLN A 123 -11.99 1.84 -12.94
CA GLN A 123 -12.99 1.91 -14.02
C GLN A 123 -13.80 3.22 -14.06
N ILE A 124 -13.48 4.19 -13.19
CA ILE A 124 -14.21 5.45 -13.10
C ILE A 124 -14.01 6.27 -14.40
N PRO A 125 -15.08 6.87 -14.97
CA PRO A 125 -15.03 7.54 -16.26
C PRO A 125 -13.99 8.66 -16.34
N GLU A 126 -13.76 9.39 -15.25
CA GLU A 126 -12.75 10.46 -15.21
C GLU A 126 -11.31 9.90 -15.35
N VAL A 127 -11.02 8.75 -14.76
CA VAL A 127 -9.71 8.09 -14.86
C VAL A 127 -9.51 7.55 -16.27
N LEU A 128 -10.56 7.00 -16.89
CA LEU A 128 -10.53 6.55 -18.28
C LEU A 128 -10.29 7.72 -19.26
N GLU A 129 -10.94 8.86 -19.02
CA GLU A 129 -10.76 10.05 -19.85
C GLU A 129 -9.33 10.62 -19.75
N LEU A 130 -8.77 10.70 -18.53
CA LEU A 130 -7.36 11.07 -18.35
C LEU A 130 -6.42 10.07 -19.04
N SER A 131 -6.73 8.77 -18.98
CA SER A 131 -5.97 7.73 -19.67
C SER A 131 -5.98 7.92 -21.19
N LYS A 132 -7.14 8.31 -21.74
CA LYS A 132 -7.31 8.63 -23.15
C LYS A 132 -6.49 9.85 -23.56
N GLN A 133 -6.56 10.93 -22.78
CA GLN A 133 -5.77 12.14 -23.04
C GLN A 133 -4.26 11.87 -22.97
N ILE A 134 -3.80 11.06 -22.01
CA ILE A 134 -2.40 10.63 -21.93
C ILE A 134 -1.99 9.86 -23.19
N LYS A 135 -2.83 8.92 -23.66
CA LYS A 135 -2.56 8.16 -24.89
C LYS A 135 -2.50 9.07 -26.13
N GLU A 136 -3.37 10.05 -26.24
CA GLU A 136 -3.37 11.02 -27.34
C GLU A 136 -2.13 11.92 -27.31
N LYS A 137 -1.77 12.46 -26.14
CA LYS A 137 -0.57 13.27 -25.96
C LYS A 137 0.71 12.47 -26.18
N LEU A 138 0.77 11.22 -25.77
CA LEU A 138 1.92 10.34 -26.06
C LEU A 138 2.14 10.17 -27.56
N LYS A 139 1.08 9.98 -28.33
CA LYS A 139 1.17 9.94 -29.80
C LYS A 139 1.67 11.27 -30.38
N GLU A 140 1.23 12.40 -29.82
CA GLU A 140 1.70 13.74 -30.22
C GLU A 140 3.20 13.91 -29.90
N ALA A 141 3.67 13.44 -28.74
CA ALA A 141 5.09 13.48 -28.38
C ALA A 141 5.95 12.61 -29.30
N ASP A 142 5.47 11.42 -29.65
CA ASP A 142 6.15 10.53 -30.60
C ASP A 142 6.24 11.17 -31.99
N GLN A 143 5.21 11.88 -32.45
CA GLN A 143 5.25 12.64 -33.70
C GLN A 143 6.30 13.75 -33.68
N TYR A 144 6.37 14.55 -32.61
CA TYR A 144 7.37 15.61 -32.51
C TYR A 144 8.80 15.07 -32.40
N ASP A 145 9.01 13.88 -31.82
CA ASP A 145 10.32 13.23 -31.82
C ASP A 145 10.76 12.86 -33.24
N LEU A 146 9.84 12.33 -34.06
CA LEU A 146 10.10 11.95 -35.45
C LEU A 146 10.36 13.16 -36.35
N GLU A 147 9.69 14.28 -36.08
CA GLU A 147 9.89 15.54 -36.81
C GLU A 147 11.13 16.33 -36.33
N GLY A 148 11.81 15.86 -35.28
CA GLY A 148 12.97 16.55 -34.70
C GLY A 148 12.61 17.85 -33.97
N LYS A 149 11.34 18.08 -33.64
CA LYS A 149 10.85 19.29 -32.94
C LYS A 149 10.98 19.12 -31.43
N THR A 150 12.21 19.13 -30.93
CA THR A 150 12.55 18.87 -29.51
C THR A 150 11.80 19.78 -28.53
N ASP A 151 11.64 21.06 -28.84
CA ASP A 151 11.01 22.03 -27.93
C ASP A 151 9.50 21.85 -27.80
N LEU A 152 8.85 21.32 -28.84
CA LEU A 152 7.42 20.95 -28.77
C LEU A 152 7.26 19.62 -28.05
N LYS A 153 8.14 18.65 -28.31
CA LYS A 153 8.18 17.37 -27.60
C LYS A 153 8.30 17.57 -26.09
N ILE A 154 9.24 18.39 -25.62
CA ILE A 154 9.44 18.63 -24.17
C ILE A 154 8.15 19.17 -23.54
N ARG A 155 7.52 20.17 -24.17
CA ARG A 155 6.25 20.73 -23.68
C ARG A 155 5.14 19.70 -23.63
N VAL A 156 5.05 18.81 -24.63
CA VAL A 156 4.05 17.73 -24.60
C VAL A 156 4.36 16.69 -23.53
N LEU A 157 5.64 16.33 -23.33
CA LEU A 157 6.06 15.42 -22.26
C LEU A 157 5.76 15.98 -20.88
N GLU A 158 5.97 17.28 -20.66
CA GLU A 158 5.56 17.96 -19.43
C GLU A 158 4.05 17.83 -19.20
N VAL A 159 3.22 18.06 -20.23
CA VAL A 159 1.77 17.86 -20.15
C VAL A 159 1.39 16.39 -19.90
N ILE A 160 2.09 15.44 -20.50
CA ILE A 160 1.88 14.00 -20.25
C ILE A 160 2.18 13.67 -18.79
N ASP A 161 3.30 14.15 -18.26
CA ASP A 161 3.69 13.89 -16.88
C ASP A 161 2.73 14.57 -15.89
N GLU A 162 2.23 15.78 -16.20
CA GLU A 162 1.14 16.41 -15.46
C GLU A 162 -0.15 15.57 -15.50
N LEU A 163 -0.55 15.07 -16.67
CA LEU A 163 -1.74 14.25 -16.81
C LEU A 163 -1.59 12.90 -16.10
N ARG A 164 -0.41 12.28 -16.18
CA ARG A 164 -0.07 11.06 -15.42
C ARG A 164 -0.13 11.31 -13.92
N THR A 165 0.39 12.44 -13.46
CA THR A 165 0.32 12.86 -12.06
C THR A 165 -1.13 13.09 -11.64
N LYS A 166 -1.90 13.87 -12.41
CA LYS A 166 -3.35 14.09 -12.16
C LYS A 166 -4.13 12.78 -12.15
N ARG A 167 -3.85 11.86 -13.07
CA ARG A 167 -4.46 10.53 -13.13
C ARG A 167 -4.12 9.73 -11.88
N ALA A 168 -2.84 9.66 -11.51
CA ALA A 168 -2.36 8.98 -10.33
C ALA A 168 -2.95 9.57 -9.04
N ASP A 169 -2.99 10.89 -8.92
CA ASP A 169 -3.58 11.61 -7.79
C ASP A 169 -5.08 11.34 -7.69
N LYS A 170 -5.80 11.37 -8.81
CA LYS A 170 -7.23 11.07 -8.83
C LYS A 170 -7.50 9.63 -8.42
N GLN A 171 -6.76 8.67 -8.99
CA GLN A 171 -6.85 7.26 -8.60
C GLN A 171 -6.52 7.08 -7.12
N SER A 172 -5.45 7.72 -6.63
CA SER A 172 -5.04 7.73 -5.22
C SER A 172 -6.14 8.28 -4.31
N MET A 173 -6.74 9.43 -4.65
CA MET A 173 -7.85 10.02 -3.89
C MET A 173 -9.07 9.10 -3.83
N LEU A 174 -9.42 8.46 -4.95
CA LEU A 174 -10.56 7.55 -5.01
C LEU A 174 -10.30 6.25 -4.23
N LEU A 175 -9.05 5.75 -4.27
CA LEU A 175 -8.62 4.61 -3.49
C LEU A 175 -8.61 4.91 -1.99
N LEU A 176 -8.17 6.12 -1.62
CA LEU A 176 -8.24 6.60 -0.26
C LEU A 176 -9.69 6.74 0.22
N ASP A 177 -10.59 7.27 -0.61
CA ASP A 177 -12.02 7.37 -0.29
C ASP A 177 -12.67 5.98 -0.12
N ALA A 178 -12.37 5.03 -1.02
CA ALA A 178 -12.83 3.65 -0.89
C ALA A 178 -12.30 3.01 0.40
N PHE A 179 -11.02 3.21 0.72
CA PHE A 179 -10.40 2.71 1.95
C PHE A 179 -11.04 3.32 3.20
N ASN A 180 -11.34 4.62 3.18
CA ASN A 180 -11.96 5.33 4.28
C ASN A 180 -13.43 4.92 4.49
N LYS A 181 -14.18 4.66 3.42
CA LYS A 181 -15.53 4.09 3.49
C LYS A 181 -15.52 2.71 4.11
N ASP A 182 -14.59 1.86 3.69
CA ASP A 182 -14.48 0.51 4.24
C ASP A 182 -14.04 0.55 5.71
N ARG A 183 -13.11 1.44 6.07
CA ARG A 183 -12.76 1.76 7.46
C ARG A 183 -13.97 2.22 8.28
N ALA A 184 -14.84 3.06 7.73
CA ALA A 184 -16.04 3.56 8.42
C ALA A 184 -17.13 2.49 8.59
N SER A 185 -17.16 1.49 7.70
CA SER A 185 -18.09 0.35 7.79
C SER A 185 -17.69 -0.66 8.86
N LEU A 186 -16.43 -0.68 9.29
CA LEU A 186 -15.97 -1.52 10.38
C LEU A 186 -16.51 -1.01 11.73
N PRO A 187 -16.94 -1.89 12.64
CA PRO A 187 -17.26 -1.51 14.00
C PRO A 187 -16.04 -0.79 14.60
N GLN A 188 -16.22 0.48 14.98
CA GLN A 188 -15.22 1.15 15.79
C GLN A 188 -15.04 0.34 17.08
N PRO A 189 -13.80 0.20 17.59
CA PRO A 189 -13.64 -0.19 18.99
C PRO A 189 -14.55 0.73 19.78
N LEU A 190 -15.38 0.17 20.67
CA LEU A 190 -16.15 0.98 21.62
C LEU A 190 -15.19 2.04 22.15
N PRO A 191 -15.57 3.34 22.15
CA PRO A 191 -14.73 4.34 22.79
C PRO A 191 -14.36 3.78 24.15
N ASN A 192 -13.07 3.86 24.53
CA ASN A 192 -12.66 3.54 25.89
C ASN A 192 -13.74 4.16 26.78
N PRO A 193 -14.37 3.37 27.68
CA PRO A 193 -15.46 3.88 28.48
C PRO A 193 -14.99 5.23 29.02
N PRO A 194 -15.83 6.29 28.92
CA PRO A 194 -15.45 7.61 29.43
C PRO A 194 -14.79 7.39 30.78
N PRO A 195 -13.63 8.02 31.07
CA PRO A 195 -12.81 7.68 32.23
C PRO A 195 -13.76 7.47 33.38
N MET A 196 -13.88 6.20 33.81
CA MET A 196 -15.02 5.77 34.61
C MET A 196 -15.18 6.81 35.71
N ALA A 197 -16.37 7.39 35.82
CA ALA A 197 -16.69 8.18 37.01
C ALA A 197 -16.18 7.36 38.20
N PRO A 198 -15.38 7.96 39.11
CA PRO A 198 -14.74 7.20 40.18
C PRO A 198 -15.78 6.25 40.77
N LEU A 199 -15.48 4.95 40.68
CA LEU A 199 -16.39 3.88 41.07
C LEU A 199 -17.02 4.28 42.41
N PRO A 200 -18.36 4.13 42.59
CA PRO A 200 -18.92 4.25 43.92
C PRO A 200 -18.17 3.23 44.78
N VAL A 201 -17.52 3.72 45.83
CA VAL A 201 -16.75 2.93 46.80
C VAL A 201 -17.60 1.71 47.15
N VAL A 202 -17.20 0.55 46.66
CA VAL A 202 -17.89 -0.71 46.91
C VAL A 202 -17.86 -0.92 48.42
N ALA A 203 -19.04 -1.01 49.02
CA ALA A 203 -19.18 -1.26 50.44
C ALA A 203 -18.43 -2.56 50.80
N PRO A 204 -17.68 -2.60 51.93
CA PRO A 204 -16.90 -3.77 52.32
C PRO A 204 -17.81 -4.99 52.51
N ASP A 205 -17.33 -6.17 52.12
CA ASP A 205 -18.04 -7.44 52.28
C ASP A 205 -18.63 -7.61 53.70
N PRO A 206 -19.86 -8.15 53.84
CA PRO A 206 -20.57 -8.22 55.13
C PRO A 206 -19.77 -8.95 56.22
N HIS A 207 -18.99 -9.98 55.86
CA HIS A 207 -18.11 -10.70 56.78
C HIS A 207 -16.94 -9.84 57.28
N THR A 208 -16.37 -9.00 56.40
CA THR A 208 -15.28 -8.08 56.76
C THR A 208 -15.80 -6.96 57.66
N GLN A 209 -17.03 -6.52 57.43
CA GLN A 209 -17.70 -5.51 58.26
C GLN A 209 -18.04 -6.04 59.67
N GLU A 210 -18.41 -7.32 59.80
CA GLU A 210 -18.58 -7.98 61.09
C GLU A 210 -17.26 -8.09 61.87
N MET A 211 -16.17 -8.51 61.22
CA MET A 211 -14.84 -8.57 61.86
C MET A 211 -14.33 -7.19 62.30
N ILE A 212 -14.64 -6.14 61.52
CA ILE A 212 -14.32 -4.75 61.89
C ILE A 212 -15.11 -4.33 63.13
N ASN A 213 -16.41 -4.62 63.19
CA ASN A 213 -17.25 -4.26 64.34
C ASN A 213 -16.83 -5.01 65.61
N GLU A 214 -16.44 -6.28 65.51
CA GLU A 214 -15.93 -7.06 66.63
C GLU A 214 -14.62 -6.47 67.18
N LYS A 215 -13.69 -6.06 66.30
CA LYS A 215 -12.43 -5.41 66.69
C LYS A 215 -12.62 -4.02 67.29
N LEU A 216 -13.59 -3.24 66.79
CA LEU A 216 -13.95 -1.94 67.36
C LEU A 216 -14.54 -2.09 68.77
N LYS A 217 -15.46 -3.04 68.96
CA LYS A 217 -16.04 -3.32 70.27
C LYS A 217 -14.98 -3.75 71.29
N LYS A 218 -14.03 -4.59 70.85
CA LYS A 218 -12.91 -5.02 71.71
C LYS A 218 -11.99 -3.85 72.10
N ALA A 219 -11.80 -2.86 71.21
CA ALA A 219 -11.04 -1.66 71.54
C ALA A 219 -11.75 -0.76 72.56
N GLU A 220 -13.08 -0.66 72.50
CA GLU A 220 -13.89 0.07 73.49
C GLU A 220 -13.77 -0.55 74.88
N GLU A 221 -13.92 -1.88 74.99
CA GLU A 221 -13.80 -2.62 76.26
C GLU A 221 -12.39 -2.48 76.87
N LEU A 222 -11.32 -2.54 76.05
CA LEU A 222 -9.95 -2.34 76.50
C LEU A 222 -9.68 -0.87 76.90
N GLY A 223 -10.37 0.08 76.25
CA GLY A 223 -10.34 1.49 76.60
C GLY A 223 -10.98 1.78 77.95
N GLU A 224 -12.12 1.16 78.26
CA GLU A 224 -12.78 1.27 79.57
C GLU A 224 -11.94 0.66 80.71
N GLN A 225 -11.14 -0.36 80.40
CA GLN A 225 -10.20 -0.99 81.34
C GLN A 225 -8.89 -0.19 81.50
N GLY A 226 -8.72 0.92 80.77
CA GLY A 226 -7.54 1.79 80.84
C GLY A 226 -6.28 1.22 80.18
N MET A 227 -6.39 0.15 79.38
CA MET A 227 -5.28 -0.46 78.65
C MET A 227 -5.10 0.23 77.29
N ILE A 228 -4.53 1.44 77.33
CA ILE A 228 -4.40 2.35 76.17
C ILE A 228 -3.63 1.72 75.01
N ASP A 229 -2.51 1.04 75.30
CA ASP A 229 -1.65 0.45 74.25
C ASP A 229 -2.35 -0.71 73.50
N GLU A 230 -3.14 -1.52 74.21
CA GLU A 230 -3.87 -2.65 73.62
C GLU A 230 -5.11 -2.17 72.85
N ALA A 231 -5.80 -1.17 73.36
CA ALA A 231 -6.93 -0.53 72.69
C ALA A 231 -6.50 0.13 71.37
N GLN A 232 -5.37 0.84 71.36
CA GLN A 232 -4.83 1.48 70.17
C GLN A 232 -4.42 0.46 69.11
N LYS A 233 -3.82 -0.65 69.52
CA LYS A 233 -3.49 -1.77 68.61
C LYS A 233 -4.73 -2.41 67.99
N ALA A 234 -5.79 -2.62 68.78
CA ALA A 234 -7.05 -3.18 68.27
C ALA A 234 -7.75 -2.24 67.26
N LEU A 235 -7.66 -0.92 67.48
CA LEU A 235 -8.14 0.09 66.53
C LEU A 235 -7.33 0.09 65.23
N GLU A 236 -6.00 0.00 65.32
CA GLU A 236 -5.12 -0.06 64.15
C GLU A 236 -5.37 -1.33 63.32
N GLU A 237 -5.63 -2.47 63.96
CA GLU A 237 -6.05 -3.71 63.28
C GLU A 237 -7.41 -3.56 62.56
N ALA A 238 -8.38 -2.85 63.17
CA ALA A 238 -9.68 -2.57 62.54
C ALA A 238 -9.54 -1.62 61.34
N GLU A 239 -8.65 -0.63 61.41
CA GLU A 239 -8.32 0.24 60.28
C GLU A 239 -7.54 -0.48 59.17
N ALA A 240 -6.66 -1.41 59.53
CA ALA A 240 -5.94 -2.24 58.56
C ALA A 240 -6.91 -3.13 57.77
N LEU A 241 -7.92 -3.71 58.43
CA LEU A 241 -8.99 -4.47 57.78
C LEU A 241 -9.86 -3.60 56.86
N LYS A 242 -10.04 -2.31 57.18
CA LYS A 242 -10.69 -1.33 56.28
C LYS A 242 -9.81 -0.94 55.09
N LYS A 243 -8.48 -1.03 55.22
CA LYS A 243 -7.50 -0.65 54.18
C LYS A 243 -7.10 -1.81 53.27
N LEU A 244 -7.43 -3.06 53.60
CA LEU A 244 -7.22 -4.18 52.68
C LEU A 244 -8.22 -4.07 51.51
N PRO A 245 -7.75 -3.83 50.27
CA PRO A 245 -8.63 -3.95 49.11
C PRO A 245 -9.05 -5.43 49.00
N ALA A 246 -10.33 -5.66 48.68
CA ALA A 246 -10.82 -6.99 48.36
C ALA A 246 -9.88 -7.66 47.35
N ARG A 247 -9.37 -8.84 47.72
CA ARG A 247 -8.51 -9.68 46.89
C ARG A 247 -9.22 -9.92 45.56
N GLN A 248 -8.80 -9.22 44.51
CA GLN A 248 -9.12 -9.63 43.15
C GLN A 248 -8.46 -11.01 42.96
N GLU A 249 -9.26 -12.04 42.68
CA GLU A 249 -8.74 -13.24 42.04
C GLU A 249 -8.02 -12.80 40.76
N PRO A 250 -6.83 -13.34 40.45
CA PRO A 250 -6.21 -13.03 39.18
C PRO A 250 -7.08 -13.68 38.11
N VAL A 251 -7.92 -12.89 37.46
CA VAL A 251 -8.36 -13.19 36.10
C VAL A 251 -7.06 -13.43 35.34
N VAL A 252 -6.93 -14.62 34.76
CA VAL A 252 -5.79 -14.97 33.92
C VAL A 252 -5.82 -14.00 32.75
N ASP A 253 -5.08 -12.91 32.91
CA ASP A 253 -4.95 -11.84 31.96
C ASP A 253 -4.18 -12.43 30.77
N SER A 254 -4.85 -12.56 29.62
CA SER A 254 -4.32 -13.05 28.35
C SER A 254 -3.24 -12.13 27.75
N SER A 255 -2.60 -11.31 28.59
CA SER A 255 -1.90 -10.07 28.23
C SER A 255 -0.46 -10.03 28.74
N LYS A 256 0.13 -11.20 29.08
CA LYS A 256 1.59 -11.34 29.08
C LYS A 256 2.10 -11.73 27.68
N TYR A 257 1.84 -10.87 26.69
CA TYR A 257 2.54 -10.91 25.41
C TYR A 257 3.79 -10.04 25.50
N THR A 258 4.91 -10.56 25.02
CA THR A 258 6.18 -9.84 25.07
C THR A 258 6.15 -8.66 24.11
N ALA A 259 6.92 -7.60 24.37
CA ALA A 259 6.96 -6.39 23.53
C ALA A 259 7.37 -6.63 22.06
N ALA A 260 7.81 -7.85 21.71
CA ALA A 260 8.04 -8.28 20.33
C ALA A 260 6.73 -8.62 19.59
N ASP A 261 5.70 -9.09 20.30
CA ASP A 261 4.42 -9.54 19.74
C ASP A 261 3.41 -8.39 19.54
N VAL A 262 3.52 -7.32 20.35
CA VAL A 262 2.67 -6.12 20.30
C VAL A 262 2.80 -5.33 18.99
N ARG A 263 3.84 -5.59 18.18
CA ARG A 263 4.05 -4.83 16.93
C ARG A 263 3.21 -5.30 15.75
N ILE A 264 2.66 -6.52 15.79
CA ILE A 264 1.99 -7.13 14.64
C ILE A 264 0.48 -7.31 14.90
N THR A 265 0.06 -7.57 16.14
CA THR A 265 -1.34 -7.99 16.41
C THR A 265 -2.37 -6.85 16.47
N ASP A 266 -1.96 -5.59 16.63
CA ASP A 266 -2.89 -4.45 16.85
C ASP A 266 -3.00 -3.48 15.66
N GLN A 267 -2.20 -3.69 14.62
CA GLN A 267 -2.39 -2.98 13.37
C GLN A 267 -3.34 -3.83 12.53
N LYS A 268 -4.61 -3.44 12.44
CA LYS A 268 -5.53 -3.99 11.43
C LYS A 268 -4.95 -3.70 10.04
N LEU A 269 -4.10 -4.59 9.57
CA LEU A 269 -3.37 -4.49 8.31
C LEU A 269 -4.26 -5.02 7.19
N ARG A 270 -4.10 -4.45 6.00
CA ARG A 270 -4.74 -4.86 4.74
C ARG A 270 -3.69 -5.00 3.67
N VAL A 271 -4.01 -5.74 2.61
CA VAL A 271 -3.13 -5.86 1.45
C VAL A 271 -3.70 -5.08 0.28
N CYS A 272 -2.85 -4.32 -0.39
CA CYS A 272 -3.16 -3.79 -1.72
C CYS A 272 -3.14 -4.94 -2.76
N ASP A 273 -4.25 -5.16 -3.46
CA ASP A 273 -4.44 -6.14 -4.55
C ASP A 273 -3.62 -5.83 -5.83
N ILE A 274 -3.05 -4.63 -5.96
CA ILE A 274 -2.21 -4.27 -7.11
C ILE A 274 -0.75 -4.63 -6.90
N CYS A 275 -0.18 -4.24 -5.76
CA CYS A 275 1.26 -4.32 -5.52
C CYS A 275 1.66 -5.16 -4.30
N GLY A 276 0.69 -5.72 -3.57
CA GLY A 276 0.93 -6.64 -2.45
C GLY A 276 1.53 -5.99 -1.20
N ALA A 277 1.50 -4.66 -1.09
CA ALA A 277 1.98 -3.96 0.10
C ALA A 277 0.94 -4.03 1.24
N PHE A 278 1.43 -4.08 2.47
CA PHE A 278 0.61 -3.97 3.67
C PHE A 278 0.29 -2.50 3.98
N LEU A 279 -0.98 -2.19 4.20
CA LEU A 279 -1.52 -0.89 4.55
C LEU A 279 -2.26 -1.01 5.88
N SER A 280 -1.98 -0.14 6.85
CA SER A 280 -2.74 -0.14 8.10
C SER A 280 -4.05 0.61 7.92
N VAL A 281 -5.13 0.10 8.49
CA VAL A 281 -6.40 0.84 8.60
C VAL A 281 -6.19 2.18 9.32
N TYR A 282 -5.20 2.28 10.21
CA TYR A 282 -4.88 3.48 10.98
C TYR A 282 -3.81 4.38 10.35
N ASP A 283 -3.39 4.09 9.12
CA ASP A 283 -2.46 4.96 8.43
C ASP A 283 -3.09 6.33 8.14
N SER A 284 -2.25 7.36 8.12
CA SER A 284 -2.67 8.70 7.74
C SER A 284 -2.95 8.77 6.24
N ASP A 285 -3.89 9.63 5.86
CA ASP A 285 -4.24 9.90 4.45
C ASP A 285 -3.01 10.22 3.60
N ARG A 286 -2.03 10.94 4.18
CA ARG A 286 -0.76 11.25 3.50
C ARG A 286 0.05 10.00 3.17
N ARG A 287 0.16 9.05 4.10
CA ARG A 287 0.92 7.80 3.88
C ARG A 287 0.24 6.91 2.85
N LEU A 288 -1.09 6.87 2.85
CA LEU A 288 -1.89 6.17 1.84
C LEU A 288 -1.73 6.83 0.46
N ALA A 289 -1.71 8.17 0.40
CA ALA A 289 -1.47 8.89 -0.85
C ALA A 289 -0.07 8.61 -1.44
N ASP A 290 0.97 8.59 -0.60
CA ASP A 290 2.34 8.25 -1.02
C ASP A 290 2.43 6.80 -1.56
N HIS A 291 1.60 5.89 -1.04
CA HIS A 291 1.50 4.53 -1.52
C HIS A 291 0.86 4.45 -2.92
N PHE A 292 -0.34 5.01 -3.09
CA PHE A 292 -1.08 4.94 -4.35
C PHE A 292 -0.42 5.76 -5.47
N GLY A 293 0.26 6.87 -5.12
CA GLY A 293 1.08 7.66 -6.05
C GLY A 293 2.48 7.08 -6.31
N GLY A 294 2.84 5.96 -5.68
CA GLY A 294 4.16 5.36 -5.80
C GLY A 294 4.42 4.70 -7.16
N LYS A 295 5.67 4.80 -7.66
CA LYS A 295 6.10 4.17 -8.92
C LYS A 295 5.80 2.67 -9.01
N LEU A 296 5.93 1.93 -7.90
CA LEU A 296 5.61 0.49 -7.88
C LEU A 296 4.12 0.24 -8.13
N HIS A 297 3.26 0.96 -7.42
CA HIS A 297 1.82 0.80 -7.53
C HIS A 297 1.35 1.17 -8.95
N LEU A 298 1.76 2.34 -9.44
CA LEU A 298 1.46 2.81 -10.80
C LEU A 298 2.06 1.90 -11.88
N GLY A 299 3.23 1.31 -11.66
CA GLY A 299 3.86 0.37 -12.59
C GLY A 299 3.03 -0.91 -12.78
N TYR A 300 2.55 -1.50 -11.69
CA TYR A 300 1.67 -2.68 -11.79
C TYR A 300 0.32 -2.36 -12.43
N ILE A 301 -0.24 -1.16 -12.21
CA ILE A 301 -1.45 -0.70 -12.93
C ILE A 301 -1.18 -0.68 -14.44
N GLN A 302 -0.09 -0.05 -14.89
CA GLN A 302 0.24 0.02 -16.32
C GLN A 302 0.46 -1.36 -16.94
N ILE A 303 1.09 -2.28 -16.22
CA ILE A 303 1.29 -3.66 -16.68
C ILE A 303 -0.06 -4.39 -16.83
N ARG A 304 -0.95 -4.29 -15.84
CA ARG A 304 -2.28 -4.92 -15.90
C ARG A 304 -3.15 -4.34 -17.03
N GLU A 305 -3.11 -3.02 -17.22
CA GLU A 305 -3.77 -2.37 -18.36
C GLU A 305 -3.21 -2.84 -19.69
N LYS A 306 -1.88 -2.95 -19.78
CA LYS A 306 -1.23 -3.40 -21.02
C LYS A 306 -1.57 -4.85 -21.34
N LEU A 307 -1.65 -5.71 -20.32
CA LEU A 307 -2.10 -7.08 -20.51
C LEU A 307 -3.53 -7.14 -21.06
N ALA A 308 -4.46 -6.36 -20.48
CA ALA A 308 -5.83 -6.30 -20.95
C ALA A 308 -5.92 -5.84 -22.42
N GLU A 309 -5.12 -4.85 -22.82
CA GLU A 309 -5.01 -4.43 -24.23
C GLU A 309 -4.53 -5.55 -25.14
N LEU A 310 -3.50 -6.30 -24.74
CA LEU A 310 -2.92 -7.39 -25.55
C LEU A 310 -3.88 -8.58 -25.68
N GLN A 311 -4.56 -8.95 -24.58
CA GLN A 311 -5.55 -10.03 -24.57
C GLN A 311 -6.73 -9.74 -25.49
N VAL A 312 -7.23 -8.50 -25.50
CA VAL A 312 -8.30 -8.07 -26.44
C VAL A 312 -7.83 -8.18 -27.88
N LEU A 313 -6.61 -7.73 -28.20
CA LEU A 313 -6.08 -7.80 -29.56
C LEU A 313 -5.91 -9.25 -30.06
N LEU A 314 -5.46 -10.16 -29.19
CA LEU A 314 -5.33 -11.58 -29.52
C LEU A 314 -6.70 -12.24 -29.70
N TYR A 315 -7.68 -11.92 -28.86
CA TYR A 315 -9.04 -12.43 -29.01
C TYR A 315 -9.69 -11.97 -30.33
N VAL A 316 -9.50 -10.72 -30.72
CA VAL A 316 -10.01 -10.17 -31.98
C VAL A 316 -9.32 -10.81 -33.19
N GLN A 317 -8.06 -11.23 -33.08
CA GLN A 317 -7.34 -11.93 -34.15
C GLN A 317 -7.72 -13.42 -34.30
N ILE A 318 -8.35 -14.02 -33.28
CA ILE A 318 -8.73 -15.45 -33.26
C ILE A 318 -10.20 -15.66 -33.67
N LEU A 319 -11.04 -14.63 -33.62
CA LEU A 319 -12.42 -14.69 -34.11
C LEU A 319 -12.45 -14.68 -35.66
N PRO A 320 -13.03 -15.71 -36.30
CA PRO A 320 -13.02 -15.88 -37.76
C PRO A 320 -13.92 -14.90 -38.53
#